data_AF-A0A135VJ96-F1
#
_entry.id   AF-A0A135VJ96-F1
#
_cell.length_a   1.000
_cell.length_b   1.000
_cell.length_c   1.000
_cell.angle_alpha   90.00
_cell.angle_beta   90.00
_cell.angle_gamma   90.00
#
_symmetry.space_group_name_H-M   'P 1'
#
loop_
_entity.id
_entity.type
_entity.pdbx_description
1 polymer ?
#
loop_
_entity_poly.entity_id
_entity_poly.type
_entity_poly.pdbx_seq_one_letter_code
_entity_poly.pdbx_strand_id
1 'polypeptide(L)'
;MDKEGFRKYLTDRDQPIPEEEIVENIKMVERFEEFLMQFGKTLDNASEKEFAKFSKILIDEKSNTYLNYAALSRYSYFIKNMDLFLPVLAILDGSEVMNVLHERLGEHVGEKIRDGILPEMDLPPLGMPDTEKMKITREIVGRMEKILDPSDCKMILADVAHGLPRDFRKGEKEKFLKAGSIDEYLKQKRQSAIAVLEKHRDEGTLFYNQYITDDVVEFVKSRPDVLSGERRGNTIYHTKIPYMVQEYLRETDERMKRYYACHCAWARESILDDSIDISANFCHCSGGFTKMPWEAALDQPLEYEMVKSVLQGDLECSFIIQLPEDVE
;
A
#
# COMPACT_ATOMS: atom_id res chain seq x y z
N MET A 1 -16.29 7.04 25.21
CA MET A 1 -15.37 5.93 24.89
C MET A 1 -15.24 4.94 26.07
N ASP A 2 -15.05 3.65 25.79
CA ASP A 2 -14.58 2.64 26.77
C ASP A 2 -13.05 2.75 26.97
N LYS A 3 -12.62 3.46 28.02
CA LYS A 3 -11.19 3.71 28.31
C LYS A 3 -10.49 2.49 28.88
N GLU A 4 -11.13 1.79 29.81
CA GLU A 4 -10.53 0.65 30.51
C GLU A 4 -10.37 -0.55 29.56
N GLY A 5 -11.40 -0.82 28.75
CA GLY A 5 -11.33 -1.86 27.73
C GLY A 5 -10.28 -1.55 26.66
N PHE A 6 -10.20 -0.29 26.20
CA PHE A 6 -9.18 0.09 25.23
C PHE A 6 -7.76 0.01 25.79
N ARG A 7 -7.55 0.46 27.02
CA ARG A 7 -6.26 0.32 27.71
C ARG A 7 -5.84 -1.14 27.80
N LYS A 8 -6.75 -2.02 28.26
CA LYS A 8 -6.50 -3.46 28.32
C LYS A 8 -6.16 -4.03 26.93
N TYR A 9 -6.90 -3.64 25.89
CA TYR A 9 -6.62 -4.03 24.50
C TYR A 9 -5.21 -3.64 24.04
N LEU A 10 -4.72 -2.46 24.43
CA LEU A 10 -3.36 -2.02 24.10
C LEU A 10 -2.25 -2.72 24.89
N THR A 11 -2.56 -3.22 26.09
CA THR A 11 -1.61 -3.94 26.96
C THR A 11 -1.56 -5.45 26.69
N ASP A 12 -2.68 -6.10 26.39
CA ASP A 12 -2.80 -7.57 26.31
C ASP A 12 -2.35 -8.16 24.96
N ARG A 13 -1.88 -7.33 24.02
CA ARG A 13 -1.42 -7.74 22.69
C ARG A 13 0.01 -8.32 22.72
N ASP A 14 0.38 -9.09 21.69
CA ASP A 14 1.73 -9.71 21.57
C ASP A 14 2.88 -8.70 21.68
N GLN A 15 2.66 -7.45 21.24
CA GLN A 15 3.58 -6.33 21.38
C GLN A 15 2.89 -5.18 22.14
N PRO A 16 2.93 -5.19 23.49
CA PRO A 16 2.25 -4.19 24.31
C PRO A 16 2.71 -2.76 23.99
N ILE A 17 1.77 -1.81 24.01
CA ILE A 17 2.09 -0.39 23.82
C ILE A 17 2.63 0.20 25.15
N PRO A 18 3.70 1.00 25.13
CA PRO A 18 4.21 1.68 26.32
C PRO A 18 3.14 2.54 27.01
N GLU A 19 3.18 2.58 28.34
CA GLU A 19 2.18 3.27 29.15
C GLU A 19 2.00 4.76 28.78
N GLU A 20 3.10 5.45 28.50
CA GLU A 20 3.08 6.85 28.06
C GLU A 20 2.35 7.03 26.72
N GLU A 21 2.54 6.12 25.77
CA GLU A 21 1.81 6.13 24.51
C GLU A 21 0.33 5.80 24.71
N ILE A 22 -0.02 4.87 25.62
CA ILE A 22 -1.41 4.55 25.93
C ILE A 22 -2.16 5.81 26.39
N VAL A 23 -1.54 6.62 27.26
CA VAL A 23 -2.14 7.88 27.74
C VAL A 23 -2.40 8.84 26.57
N GLU A 24 -1.44 9.01 25.67
CA GLU A 24 -1.62 9.87 24.49
C GLU A 24 -2.64 9.31 23.49
N ASN A 25 -2.70 7.98 23.33
CA ASN A 25 -3.70 7.34 22.49
C ASN A 25 -5.12 7.60 23.02
N ILE A 26 -5.32 7.49 24.34
CA ILE A 26 -6.61 7.80 24.98
C ILE A 26 -7.00 9.26 24.73
N LYS A 27 -6.09 10.21 25.00
CA LYS A 27 -6.35 11.64 24.79
C LYS A 27 -6.74 11.97 23.35
N MET A 28 -6.07 11.36 22.37
CA MET A 28 -6.39 11.58 20.96
C MET A 28 -7.79 11.05 20.59
N VAL A 29 -8.17 9.88 21.13
CA VAL A 29 -9.52 9.32 20.92
C VAL A 29 -10.60 10.16 21.60
N GLU A 30 -10.36 10.64 22.83
CA GLU A 30 -11.27 11.56 23.53
C GLU A 30 -11.48 12.84 22.72
N ARG A 31 -10.37 13.41 22.23
CA ARG A 31 -10.41 14.60 21.39
C ARG A 31 -11.25 14.37 20.12
N PHE A 32 -11.10 13.23 19.48
CA PHE A 32 -11.93 12.88 18.32
C PHE A 32 -13.40 12.67 18.72
N GLU A 33 -13.68 12.04 19.86
CA GLU A 33 -15.04 11.88 20.40
C GLU A 33 -15.73 13.23 20.62
N GLU A 34 -15.04 14.19 21.24
CA GLU A 34 -15.52 15.56 21.43
C GLU A 34 -15.79 16.25 20.07
N PHE A 35 -14.88 16.10 19.11
CA PHE A 35 -15.07 16.60 17.75
C PHE A 35 -16.31 16.00 17.08
N LEU A 36 -16.63 14.73 17.31
CA LEU A 36 -17.79 14.06 16.71
C LEU A 36 -19.13 14.58 17.24
N MET A 37 -19.17 15.07 18.48
CA MET A 37 -20.41 15.58 19.11
C MET A 37 -21.03 16.72 18.30
N GLN A 38 -20.22 17.57 17.66
CA GLN A 38 -20.73 18.68 16.84
C GLN A 38 -21.50 18.23 15.58
N PHE A 39 -21.35 16.96 15.18
CA PHE A 39 -22.06 16.35 14.06
C PHE A 39 -23.15 15.36 14.49
N GLY A 40 -23.43 15.25 15.80
CA GLY A 40 -24.33 14.23 16.34
C GLY A 40 -23.82 12.81 16.09
N LYS A 41 -22.50 12.64 15.97
CA LYS A 41 -21.82 11.37 15.73
C LYS A 41 -21.16 10.87 17.01
N THR A 42 -20.87 9.57 17.02
CA THR A 42 -20.19 8.85 18.09
C THR A 42 -19.04 8.03 17.49
N LEU A 43 -18.13 7.54 18.32
CA LEU A 43 -17.04 6.69 17.84
C LEU A 43 -17.56 5.43 17.12
N ASP A 44 -18.72 4.91 17.51
CA ASP A 44 -19.35 3.72 16.89
C ASP A 44 -19.91 3.93 15.49
N ASN A 45 -20.22 5.18 15.10
CA ASN A 45 -20.90 5.48 13.83
C ASN A 45 -20.25 6.60 13.00
N ALA A 46 -19.06 7.05 13.43
CA ALA A 46 -18.19 7.88 12.64
C ALA A 46 -17.69 7.10 11.42
N SER A 47 -17.45 7.81 10.34
CA SER A 47 -17.00 7.27 9.07
C SER A 47 -15.82 8.07 8.52
N GLU A 48 -15.33 7.69 7.33
CA GLU A 48 -14.40 8.49 6.53
C GLU A 48 -14.76 9.97 6.47
N LYS A 49 -16.06 10.32 6.39
CA LYS A 49 -16.50 11.72 6.27
C LYS A 49 -16.13 12.57 7.48
N GLU A 50 -16.32 12.03 8.69
CA GLU A 50 -15.94 12.73 9.92
C GLU A 50 -14.42 12.70 10.10
N PHE A 51 -13.79 11.58 9.79
CA PHE A 51 -12.34 11.43 9.88
C PHE A 51 -11.59 12.39 8.96
N ALA A 52 -12.00 12.54 7.69
CA ALA A 52 -11.37 13.45 6.74
C ALA A 52 -11.40 14.92 7.23
N LYS A 53 -12.51 15.33 7.85
CA LYS A 53 -12.61 16.66 8.48
C LYS A 53 -11.68 16.81 9.67
N PHE A 54 -11.57 15.78 10.51
CA PHE A 54 -10.67 15.81 11.66
C PHE A 54 -9.20 15.77 11.25
N SER A 55 -8.85 14.96 10.25
CA SER A 55 -7.52 14.91 9.63
C SER A 55 -7.06 16.29 9.18
N LYS A 56 -7.96 17.06 8.53
CA LYS A 56 -7.68 18.45 8.16
C LYS A 56 -7.32 19.33 9.35
N ILE A 57 -8.04 19.21 10.47
CA ILE A 57 -7.71 19.94 11.70
C ILE A 57 -6.33 19.54 12.22
N LEU A 58 -6.02 18.24 12.24
CA LEU A 58 -4.71 17.77 12.67
C LEU A 58 -3.58 18.33 11.79
N ILE A 59 -3.80 18.43 10.47
CA ILE A 59 -2.85 19.03 9.52
C ILE A 59 -2.68 20.53 9.81
N ASP A 60 -3.78 21.27 9.92
CA ASP A 60 -3.76 22.72 10.16
C ASP A 60 -3.03 23.08 11.47
N GLU A 61 -3.15 22.22 12.48
CA GLU A 61 -2.48 22.35 13.78
C GLU A 61 -1.09 21.72 13.85
N LYS A 62 -0.62 21.07 12.77
CA LYS A 62 0.63 20.29 12.75
C LYS A 62 0.69 19.19 13.81
N SER A 63 -0.46 18.61 14.14
CA SER A 63 -0.62 17.47 15.05
C SER A 63 -0.96 16.16 14.31
N ASN A 64 -0.83 16.14 12.98
CA ASN A 64 -1.05 15.00 12.09
C ASN A 64 0.11 13.97 12.14
N THR A 65 0.41 13.42 13.32
CA THR A 65 1.48 12.44 13.51
C THR A 65 1.00 11.00 13.28
N TYR A 66 1.93 10.09 12.96
CA TYR A 66 1.63 8.65 12.85
C TYR A 66 0.95 8.12 14.11
N LEU A 67 1.46 8.47 15.30
CA LEU A 67 0.91 8.01 16.58
C LEU A 67 -0.54 8.48 16.80
N ASN A 68 -0.87 9.69 16.36
CA ASN A 68 -2.23 10.21 16.50
C ASN A 68 -3.21 9.47 15.58
N TYR A 69 -2.86 9.22 14.32
CA TYR A 69 -3.67 8.38 13.44
C TYR A 69 -3.72 6.93 13.90
N ALA A 70 -2.61 6.38 14.39
CA ALA A 70 -2.56 5.04 14.95
C ALA A 70 -3.51 4.89 16.15
N ALA A 71 -3.64 5.92 17.01
CA ALA A 71 -4.61 5.91 18.11
C ALA A 71 -6.05 5.76 17.61
N LEU A 72 -6.44 6.53 16.60
CA LEU A 72 -7.76 6.45 15.98
C LEU A 72 -7.98 5.07 15.34
N SER A 73 -7.00 4.56 14.59
CA SER A 73 -7.07 3.23 13.97
C SER A 73 -7.23 2.13 15.03
N ARG A 74 -6.38 2.12 16.07
CA ARG A 74 -6.45 1.13 17.16
C ARG A 74 -7.80 1.14 17.86
N TYR A 75 -8.34 2.32 18.16
CA TYR A 75 -9.64 2.42 18.82
C TYR A 75 -10.78 1.97 17.92
N SER A 76 -10.76 2.36 16.65
CA SER A 76 -11.77 1.96 15.65
C SER A 76 -11.82 0.45 15.49
N TYR A 77 -10.66 -0.21 15.46
CA TYR A 77 -10.57 -1.65 15.43
C TYR A 77 -11.09 -2.29 16.72
N PHE A 78 -10.73 -1.74 17.88
CA PHE A 78 -11.18 -2.21 19.19
C PHE A 78 -12.72 -2.24 19.31
N ILE A 79 -13.40 -1.19 18.85
CA ILE A 79 -14.88 -1.12 18.84
C ILE A 79 -15.51 -1.74 17.58
N LYS A 80 -14.70 -2.28 16.66
CA LYS A 80 -15.12 -2.87 15.38
C LYS A 80 -15.87 -1.91 14.45
N ASN A 81 -15.58 -0.61 14.53
CA ASN A 81 -16.04 0.36 13.55
C ASN A 81 -15.12 0.33 12.31
N MET A 82 -15.46 -0.53 11.35
CA MET A 82 -14.69 -0.71 10.11
C MET A 82 -14.78 0.48 9.15
N ASP A 83 -15.90 1.22 9.18
CA ASP A 83 -16.13 2.43 8.38
C ASP A 83 -15.23 3.60 8.80
N LEU A 84 -14.66 3.53 10.00
CA LEU A 84 -13.63 4.45 10.49
C LEU A 84 -12.23 3.82 10.42
N PHE A 85 -12.09 2.54 10.77
CA PHE A 85 -10.80 1.86 10.79
C PHE A 85 -10.11 1.84 9.42
N LEU A 86 -10.83 1.43 8.36
CA LEU A 86 -10.24 1.26 7.03
C LEU A 86 -9.75 2.59 6.42
N PRO A 87 -10.52 3.70 6.49
CA PRO A 87 -10.01 5.00 6.03
C PRO A 87 -8.78 5.48 6.78
N VAL A 88 -8.73 5.30 8.11
CA VAL A 88 -7.54 5.69 8.90
C VAL A 88 -6.33 4.85 8.49
N LEU A 89 -6.52 3.53 8.31
CA LEU A 89 -5.47 2.63 7.84
C LEU A 89 -4.96 3.04 6.44
N ALA A 90 -5.86 3.41 5.52
CA ALA A 90 -5.52 3.84 4.16
C ALA A 90 -4.71 5.14 4.12
N ILE A 91 -4.85 6.02 5.13
CA ILE A 91 -4.01 7.21 5.25
C ILE A 91 -2.57 6.86 5.65
N LEU A 92 -2.40 5.84 6.50
CA LEU A 92 -1.09 5.39 6.96
C LEU A 92 -0.38 4.54 5.89
N ASP A 93 -1.12 3.72 5.15
CA ASP A 93 -0.55 2.87 4.12
C ASP A 93 -0.02 3.69 2.93
N GLY A 94 1.27 3.52 2.63
CA GLY A 94 1.93 4.26 1.56
C GLY A 94 2.10 5.76 1.83
N SER A 95 1.99 6.23 3.08
CA SER A 95 2.22 7.66 3.41
C SER A 95 3.62 8.14 3.03
N GLU A 96 4.60 7.24 3.10
CA GLU A 96 6.01 7.55 2.86
C GLU A 96 6.40 7.61 1.38
N VAL A 97 5.50 7.24 0.45
CA VAL A 97 5.83 7.14 -0.98
C VAL A 97 6.46 8.42 -1.53
N MET A 98 5.93 9.60 -1.18
CA MET A 98 6.46 10.87 -1.67
C MET A 98 7.76 11.29 -0.96
N ASN A 99 7.92 10.97 0.32
CA ASN A 99 9.18 11.19 1.05
C ASN A 99 10.30 10.35 0.44
N VAL A 100 10.03 9.06 0.22
CA VAL A 100 10.99 8.14 -0.42
C VAL A 100 11.25 8.55 -1.88
N LEU A 101 10.24 9.00 -2.63
CA LEU A 101 10.46 9.53 -3.97
C LEU A 101 11.40 10.74 -3.97
N HIS A 102 11.24 11.67 -3.03
CA HIS A 102 12.16 12.79 -2.85
C HIS A 102 13.59 12.31 -2.59
N GLU A 103 13.77 11.35 -1.68
CA GLU A 103 15.08 10.75 -1.39
C GLU A 103 15.69 10.09 -2.64
N ARG A 104 14.94 9.24 -3.34
CA ARG A 104 15.41 8.53 -4.55
C ARG A 104 15.75 9.49 -5.68
N LEU A 105 14.97 10.54 -5.90
CA LEU A 105 15.33 11.60 -6.83
C LEU A 105 16.69 12.23 -6.46
N GLY A 106 16.93 12.51 -5.18
CA GLY A 106 18.21 13.04 -4.70
C GLY A 106 19.38 12.07 -4.94
N GLU A 107 19.19 10.78 -4.64
CA GLU A 107 20.20 9.74 -4.80
C GLU A 107 20.59 9.49 -6.26
N HIS A 108 19.61 9.47 -7.17
CA HIS A 108 19.83 9.07 -8.56
C HIS A 108 20.20 10.23 -9.49
N VAL A 109 19.62 11.43 -9.28
CA VAL A 109 19.78 12.57 -10.22
C VAL A 109 20.27 13.86 -9.54
N GLY A 110 20.55 13.80 -8.23
CA GLY A 110 21.10 14.89 -7.45
C GLY A 110 20.06 15.93 -7.01
N GLU A 111 20.39 16.64 -5.93
CA GLU A 111 19.48 17.55 -5.21
C GLU A 111 18.88 18.65 -6.11
N LYS A 112 19.67 19.20 -7.04
CA LYS A 112 19.20 20.26 -7.94
C LYS A 112 18.05 19.79 -8.84
N ILE A 113 18.14 18.58 -9.40
CA ILE A 113 17.09 18.03 -10.26
C ILE A 113 15.90 17.59 -9.40
N ARG A 114 16.17 16.92 -8.27
CA ARG A 114 15.16 16.56 -7.27
C ARG A 114 14.29 17.76 -6.89
N ASP A 115 14.90 18.87 -6.49
CA ASP A 115 14.17 20.05 -6.03
C ASP A 115 13.40 20.76 -7.14
N GLY A 116 13.79 20.55 -8.41
CA GLY A 116 13.00 20.97 -9.57
C GLY A 116 11.76 20.10 -9.83
N ILE A 117 11.72 18.88 -9.30
CA ILE A 117 10.62 17.92 -9.44
C ILE A 117 9.73 17.93 -8.19
N LEU A 118 10.31 17.62 -7.03
CA LEU A 118 9.66 17.48 -5.74
C LEU A 118 10.59 18.04 -4.64
N PRO A 119 10.54 19.36 -4.37
CA PRO A 119 11.31 19.95 -3.28
C PRO A 119 10.74 19.54 -1.93
N GLU A 120 11.58 19.52 -0.89
CA GLU A 120 11.21 19.10 0.46
C GLU A 120 10.02 19.90 1.03
N MET A 121 9.98 21.21 0.74
CA MET A 121 8.89 22.09 1.18
C MET A 121 7.52 21.78 0.56
N ASP A 122 7.49 21.04 -0.56
CA ASP A 122 6.26 20.62 -1.24
C ASP A 122 5.84 19.19 -0.85
N LEU A 123 6.54 18.55 0.09
CA LEU A 123 6.17 17.22 0.56
C LEU A 123 4.77 17.23 1.18
N PRO A 124 3.88 16.32 0.74
CA PRO A 124 2.51 16.29 1.22
C PRO A 124 2.43 15.87 2.70
N PRO A 125 1.62 16.55 3.54
CA PRO A 125 1.43 16.15 4.93
C PRO A 125 0.72 14.80 5.06
N LEU A 126 1.09 14.03 6.09
CA LEU A 126 0.34 12.85 6.52
C LEU A 126 -1.11 13.24 6.85
N GLY A 127 -2.07 12.44 6.41
CA GLY A 127 -3.50 12.76 6.56
C GLY A 127 -4.16 13.36 5.32
N MET A 128 -3.39 13.66 4.28
CA MET A 128 -3.94 14.18 3.03
C MET A 128 -4.96 13.21 2.42
N PRO A 129 -6.14 13.68 1.99
CA PRO A 129 -7.12 12.85 1.29
C PRO A 129 -6.60 12.34 -0.07
N ASP A 130 -7.02 11.15 -0.47
CA ASP A 130 -6.58 10.53 -1.74
C ASP A 130 -6.94 11.38 -2.98
N THR A 131 -8.06 12.12 -2.93
CA THR A 131 -8.47 13.06 -3.98
C THR A 131 -7.51 14.25 -4.16
N GLU A 132 -6.73 14.60 -3.13
CA GLU A 132 -5.66 15.58 -3.24
C GLU A 132 -4.31 14.92 -3.58
N LYS A 133 -4.04 13.71 -3.05
CA LYS A 133 -2.85 12.92 -3.40
C LYS A 133 -2.72 12.70 -4.90
N MET A 134 -3.82 12.42 -5.61
CA MET A 134 -3.80 12.20 -7.06
C MET A 134 -3.35 13.45 -7.84
N LYS A 135 -3.70 14.65 -7.37
CA LYS A 135 -3.31 15.91 -8.03
C LYS A 135 -1.82 16.16 -7.90
N ILE A 136 -1.27 15.90 -6.72
CA ILE A 136 0.17 16.00 -6.45
C ILE A 136 0.93 14.98 -7.29
N THR A 137 0.44 13.75 -7.34
CA THR A 137 1.05 12.68 -8.14
C THR A 137 1.09 13.04 -9.62
N ARG A 138 -0.01 13.55 -10.18
CA ARG A 138 -0.04 14.04 -11.57
C ARG A 138 1.05 15.07 -11.84
N GLU A 139 1.17 16.06 -10.98
CA GLU A 139 2.15 17.14 -11.14
C GLU A 139 3.59 16.62 -11.07
N ILE A 140 3.90 15.80 -10.06
CA ILE A 140 5.24 15.26 -9.86
C ILE A 140 5.63 14.36 -11.03
N VAL A 141 4.76 13.45 -11.45
CA VAL A 141 5.04 12.53 -12.56
C VAL A 141 5.22 13.31 -13.86
N GLY A 142 4.39 14.33 -14.11
CA GLY A 142 4.54 15.20 -15.27
C GLY A 142 5.87 15.97 -15.28
N ARG A 143 6.37 16.40 -14.11
CA ARG A 143 7.70 17.01 -13.97
C ARG A 143 8.81 15.99 -14.23
N MET A 144 8.70 14.78 -13.67
CA MET A 144 9.66 13.70 -13.90
C MET A 144 9.80 13.41 -15.39
N GLU A 145 8.70 13.18 -16.10
CA GLU A 145 8.71 12.85 -17.53
C GLU A 145 9.24 13.98 -18.43
N LYS A 146 9.12 15.24 -17.97
CA LYS A 146 9.64 16.40 -18.69
C LYS A 146 11.13 16.63 -18.48
N ILE A 147 11.65 16.25 -17.31
CA ILE A 147 13.02 16.60 -16.88
C ILE A 147 13.98 15.41 -17.02
N LEU A 148 13.48 14.20 -16.81
CA LEU A 148 14.28 12.98 -16.76
C LEU A 148 14.13 12.17 -18.05
N ASP A 149 15.16 11.38 -18.36
CA ASP A 149 15.05 10.37 -19.39
C ASP A 149 14.09 9.24 -18.95
N PRO A 150 13.40 8.55 -19.88
CA PRO A 150 12.46 7.48 -19.53
C PRO A 150 13.07 6.35 -18.69
N SER A 151 14.35 6.03 -18.92
CA SER A 151 15.07 5.03 -18.13
C SER A 151 15.24 5.44 -16.67
N ASP A 152 15.55 6.72 -16.43
CA ASP A 152 15.74 7.27 -15.09
C ASP A 152 14.40 7.34 -14.35
N CYS A 153 13.32 7.76 -15.04
CA CYS A 153 11.97 7.69 -14.50
C CYS A 153 11.62 6.28 -14.01
N LYS A 154 11.81 5.27 -14.88
CA LYS A 154 11.53 3.87 -14.55
C LYS A 154 12.36 3.41 -13.34
N MET A 155 13.66 3.68 -13.36
CA MET A 155 14.59 3.27 -12.31
C MET A 155 14.24 3.88 -10.96
N ILE A 156 14.05 5.20 -10.90
CA ILE A 156 13.74 5.95 -9.67
C ILE A 156 12.40 5.49 -9.11
N LEU A 157 11.36 5.41 -9.94
CA LEU A 157 10.04 4.97 -9.48
C LEU A 157 10.07 3.53 -8.98
N ALA A 158 10.80 2.63 -9.65
CA ALA A 158 10.98 1.26 -9.17
C ALA A 158 11.69 1.21 -7.80
N ASP A 159 12.64 2.10 -7.54
CA ASP A 159 13.38 2.15 -6.28
C ASP A 159 12.59 2.78 -5.12
N VAL A 160 11.44 3.43 -5.41
CA VAL A 160 10.49 3.86 -4.38
C VAL A 160 9.78 2.67 -3.74
N ALA A 161 9.35 1.70 -4.55
CA ALA A 161 8.78 0.42 -4.11
C ALA A 161 7.76 0.51 -2.95
N HIS A 162 6.73 1.34 -3.10
CA HIS A 162 5.69 1.61 -2.09
C HIS A 162 6.21 2.27 -0.80
N GLY A 163 7.37 2.92 -0.85
CA GLY A 163 8.00 3.58 0.30
C GLY A 163 8.54 2.59 1.33
N LEU A 164 8.74 1.33 0.96
CA LEU A 164 9.21 0.30 1.87
C LEU A 164 10.72 0.40 2.12
N PRO A 165 11.19 0.07 3.33
CA PRO A 165 12.62 0.06 3.63
C PRO A 165 13.33 -1.05 2.86
N ARG A 166 14.64 -0.86 2.60
CA ARG A 166 15.46 -1.81 1.82
C ARG A 166 15.50 -3.22 2.42
N ASP A 167 15.34 -3.36 3.73
CA ASP A 167 15.36 -4.64 4.44
C ASP A 167 13.96 -5.25 4.67
N PHE A 168 12.91 -4.70 4.04
CA PHE A 168 11.53 -5.21 4.17
C PHE A 168 11.39 -6.71 3.83
N ARG A 169 12.26 -7.23 2.97
CA ARG A 169 12.31 -8.65 2.56
C ARG A 169 13.46 -9.44 3.20
N LYS A 170 13.97 -8.97 4.35
CA LYS A 170 14.98 -9.70 5.13
C LYS A 170 14.52 -11.14 5.41
N GLY A 171 15.40 -12.12 5.21
CA GLY A 171 15.09 -13.53 5.36
C GLY A 171 14.68 -14.25 4.07
N GLU A 172 14.42 -13.52 2.98
CA GLU A 172 13.95 -14.13 1.72
C GLU A 172 15.07 -14.94 1.02
N LYS A 173 16.32 -14.47 1.07
CA LYS A 173 17.50 -15.20 0.59
C LYS A 173 17.64 -16.56 1.27
N GLU A 174 17.49 -16.61 2.58
CA GLU A 174 17.60 -17.85 3.36
C GLU A 174 16.48 -18.83 3.00
N LYS A 175 15.28 -18.35 2.68
CA LYS A 175 14.19 -19.22 2.19
C LYS A 175 14.52 -19.79 0.82
N PHE A 176 15.03 -18.98 -0.10
CA PHE A 176 15.44 -19.42 -1.42
C PHE A 176 16.54 -20.49 -1.35
N LEU A 177 17.62 -20.22 -0.59
CA LEU A 177 18.71 -21.17 -0.40
C LEU A 177 18.25 -22.50 0.22
N LYS A 178 17.28 -22.47 1.14
CA LYS A 178 16.71 -23.69 1.74
C LYS A 178 15.84 -24.48 0.77
N ALA A 179 15.17 -23.81 -0.17
CA ALA A 179 14.32 -24.47 -1.15
C ALA A 179 15.14 -25.24 -2.20
N GLY A 180 16.36 -24.79 -2.49
CA GLY A 180 17.32 -25.51 -3.34
C GLY A 180 17.13 -25.32 -4.85
N SER A 181 15.99 -24.77 -5.29
CA SER A 181 15.78 -24.28 -6.66
C SER A 181 14.71 -23.19 -6.69
N ILE A 182 14.66 -22.40 -7.78
CA ILE A 182 13.64 -21.37 -7.99
C ILE A 182 12.23 -21.98 -8.10
N ASP A 183 12.10 -23.19 -8.67
CA ASP A 183 10.80 -23.86 -8.80
C ASP A 183 10.27 -24.32 -7.43
N GLU A 184 11.12 -24.91 -6.60
CA GLU A 184 10.72 -25.34 -5.25
C GLU A 184 10.48 -24.11 -4.36
N TYR A 185 11.27 -23.05 -4.51
CA TYR A 185 11.04 -21.79 -3.82
C TYR A 185 9.71 -21.15 -4.22
N LEU A 186 9.40 -21.08 -5.51
CA LEU A 186 8.13 -20.54 -6.01
C LEU A 186 6.94 -21.37 -5.51
N LYS A 187 7.06 -22.70 -5.51
CA LYS A 187 6.05 -23.60 -4.97
C LYS A 187 5.81 -23.34 -3.48
N GLN A 188 6.86 -23.23 -2.67
CA GLN A 188 6.74 -22.92 -1.24
C GLN A 188 6.15 -21.52 -1.00
N LYS A 189 6.57 -20.52 -1.79
CA LYS A 189 6.03 -19.16 -1.75
C LYS A 189 4.53 -19.16 -2.03
N ARG A 190 4.09 -19.88 -3.06
CA ARG A 190 2.68 -20.02 -3.42
C ARG A 190 1.86 -20.72 -2.35
N GLN A 191 2.36 -21.85 -1.82
CA GLN A 191 1.70 -22.57 -0.73
C GLN A 191 1.54 -21.68 0.51
N SER A 192 2.59 -20.93 0.87
CA SER A 192 2.56 -20.01 2.01
C SER A 192 1.57 -18.87 1.79
N ALA A 193 1.53 -18.28 0.60
CA ALA A 193 0.60 -17.20 0.27
C ALA A 193 -0.86 -17.66 0.34
N ILE A 194 -1.18 -18.84 -0.21
CA ILE A 194 -2.52 -19.42 -0.13
C ILE A 194 -2.90 -19.73 1.33
N ALA A 195 -1.99 -20.32 2.11
CA ALA A 195 -2.24 -20.63 3.52
C ALA A 195 -2.51 -19.37 4.35
N VAL A 196 -1.84 -18.25 4.05
CA VAL A 196 -2.12 -16.95 4.68
C VAL A 196 -3.53 -16.46 4.35
N LEU A 197 -3.97 -16.56 3.09
CA LEU A 197 -5.33 -16.20 2.70
C LEU A 197 -6.39 -17.08 3.37
N GLU A 198 -6.17 -18.40 3.39
CA GLU A 198 -7.05 -19.36 4.07
C GLU A 198 -7.15 -19.06 5.57
N LYS A 199 -6.04 -18.74 6.23
CA LYS A 199 -6.02 -18.34 7.63
C LYS A 199 -6.88 -17.09 7.87
N HIS A 200 -6.71 -16.04 7.06
CA HIS A 200 -7.50 -14.81 7.20
C HIS A 200 -8.99 -15.04 6.99
N ARG A 201 -9.36 -15.89 6.02
CA ARG A 201 -10.74 -16.33 5.80
C ARG A 201 -11.29 -17.06 7.03
N ASP A 202 -10.57 -18.07 7.52
CA ASP A 202 -11.04 -18.96 8.59
C ASP A 202 -11.15 -18.22 9.94
N GLU A 203 -10.24 -17.29 10.21
CA GLU A 203 -10.24 -16.47 11.43
C GLU A 203 -11.14 -15.23 11.33
N GLY A 204 -11.65 -14.90 10.14
CA GLY A 204 -12.40 -13.66 9.91
C GLY A 204 -11.58 -12.40 10.16
N THR A 205 -10.27 -12.44 9.88
CA THR A 205 -9.35 -11.31 10.03
C THR A 205 -9.06 -10.67 8.68
N LEU A 206 -8.52 -9.45 8.70
CA LEU A 206 -8.17 -8.74 7.47
C LEU A 206 -6.82 -9.20 6.91
N PHE A 207 -6.80 -9.53 5.62
CA PHE A 207 -5.57 -9.54 4.84
C PHE A 207 -5.31 -8.12 4.36
N TYR A 208 -4.39 -7.42 5.03
CA TYR A 208 -4.22 -5.97 4.91
C TYR A 208 -5.51 -5.21 5.23
N ASN A 209 -6.25 -4.80 4.20
CA ASN A 209 -7.43 -3.95 4.26
C ASN A 209 -8.73 -4.68 3.84
N GLN A 210 -8.67 -5.98 3.53
CA GLN A 210 -9.82 -6.72 2.99
C GLN A 210 -10.05 -8.05 3.71
N TYR A 211 -11.32 -8.45 3.81
CA TYR A 211 -11.68 -9.80 4.23
C TYR A 211 -11.49 -10.79 3.09
N ILE A 212 -11.12 -12.02 3.44
CA ILE A 212 -10.96 -13.10 2.46
C ILE A 212 -12.17 -14.03 2.52
N THR A 213 -12.70 -14.40 1.35
CA THR A 213 -13.79 -15.37 1.17
C THR A 213 -13.30 -16.59 0.40
N ASP A 214 -14.14 -17.62 0.32
CA ASP A 214 -13.86 -18.81 -0.51
C ASP A 214 -13.62 -18.44 -1.98
N ASP A 215 -14.41 -17.51 -2.53
CA ASP A 215 -14.23 -17.02 -3.91
C ASP A 215 -12.85 -16.39 -4.12
N VAL A 216 -12.32 -15.66 -3.12
CA VAL A 216 -10.98 -15.06 -3.19
C VAL A 216 -9.89 -16.13 -3.15
N VAL A 217 -10.03 -17.12 -2.27
CA VAL A 217 -9.08 -18.24 -2.18
C VAL A 217 -9.07 -19.03 -3.50
N GLU A 218 -10.25 -19.30 -4.07
CA GLU A 218 -10.37 -20.04 -5.33
C GLU A 218 -9.84 -19.24 -6.53
N PHE A 219 -10.08 -17.93 -6.56
CA PHE A 219 -9.49 -17.04 -7.56
C PHE A 219 -7.96 -17.12 -7.57
N VAL A 220 -7.31 -17.09 -6.40
CA VAL A 220 -5.85 -17.20 -6.30
C VAL A 220 -5.36 -18.62 -6.63
N LYS A 221 -6.09 -19.67 -6.20
CA LYS A 221 -5.74 -21.07 -6.50
C LYS A 221 -5.80 -21.39 -7.99
N SER A 222 -6.80 -20.86 -8.70
CA SER A 222 -6.99 -21.05 -10.14
C SER A 222 -6.04 -20.23 -11.03
N ARG A 223 -5.35 -19.22 -10.46
CA ARG A 223 -4.41 -18.34 -11.17
C ARG A 223 -2.99 -18.41 -10.56
N PRO A 224 -2.09 -19.26 -11.11
CA PRO A 224 -0.70 -19.36 -10.65
C PRO A 224 0.05 -18.03 -10.59
N ASP A 225 -0.23 -17.14 -11.54
CA ASP A 225 0.40 -15.83 -11.68
C ASP A 225 -0.03 -14.80 -10.65
N VAL A 226 -1.21 -14.95 -10.05
CA VAL A 226 -1.76 -13.97 -9.11
C VAL A 226 -1.11 -14.12 -7.73
N LEU A 227 -0.74 -12.98 -7.11
CA LEU A 227 -0.16 -12.84 -5.77
C LEU A 227 1.28 -13.39 -5.61
N SER A 228 1.55 -14.57 -6.13
CA SER A 228 2.82 -15.29 -5.93
C SER A 228 3.75 -15.22 -7.14
N GLY A 229 3.19 -15.16 -8.36
CA GLY A 229 3.90 -15.26 -9.62
C GLY A 229 3.97 -16.69 -10.17
N GLU A 230 4.16 -16.82 -11.48
CA GLU A 230 4.27 -18.07 -12.22
C GLU A 230 5.57 -18.06 -13.05
N ARG A 231 6.38 -19.12 -12.96
CA ARG A 231 7.57 -19.24 -13.82
C ARG A 231 7.16 -19.64 -15.24
N ARG A 232 7.62 -18.88 -16.23
CA ARG A 232 7.47 -19.18 -17.67
C ARG A 232 8.84 -19.08 -18.34
N GLY A 233 9.49 -20.23 -18.51
CA GLY A 233 10.89 -20.28 -18.96
C GLY A 233 11.81 -19.54 -18.01
N ASN A 234 12.52 -18.53 -18.51
CA ASN A 234 13.45 -17.70 -17.73
C ASN A 234 12.79 -16.42 -17.15
N THR A 235 11.48 -16.45 -16.91
CA THR A 235 10.75 -15.29 -16.38
C THR A 235 9.79 -15.69 -15.27
N ILE A 236 9.46 -14.73 -14.41
CA ILE A 236 8.31 -14.80 -13.50
C ILE A 236 7.23 -13.85 -14.01
N TYR A 237 6.07 -14.40 -14.38
CA TYR A 237 4.87 -13.62 -14.69
C TYR A 237 4.10 -13.39 -13.38
N HIS A 238 3.98 -12.15 -12.94
CA HIS A 238 3.35 -11.78 -11.67
C HIS A 238 2.18 -10.82 -11.91
N THR A 239 0.98 -11.30 -11.64
CA THR A 239 -0.23 -10.48 -11.59
C THR A 239 -0.50 -10.08 -10.15
N LYS A 240 -0.71 -8.79 -9.91
CA LYS A 240 -1.07 -8.30 -8.58
C LYS A 240 -2.46 -8.81 -8.23
N ILE A 241 -2.61 -9.31 -7.00
CA ILE A 241 -3.94 -9.51 -6.43
C ILE A 241 -4.65 -8.14 -6.37
N PRO A 242 -5.94 -8.01 -6.74
CA PRO A 242 -6.68 -6.75 -6.60
C PRO A 242 -6.65 -6.18 -5.17
N TYR A 243 -6.78 -4.86 -5.05
CA TYR A 243 -6.80 -4.16 -3.76
C TYR A 243 -8.01 -4.49 -2.89
N MET A 244 -9.17 -4.72 -3.54
CA MET A 244 -10.43 -5.18 -2.93
C MET A 244 -10.97 -6.34 -3.77
N VAL A 245 -10.53 -7.57 -3.47
CA VAL A 245 -10.74 -8.71 -4.39
C VAL A 245 -12.21 -9.11 -4.49
N GLN A 246 -12.97 -9.06 -3.39
CA GLN A 246 -14.39 -9.44 -3.44
C GLN A 246 -15.20 -8.50 -4.33
N GLU A 247 -14.98 -7.20 -4.17
CA GLU A 247 -15.59 -6.14 -4.96
C GLU A 247 -15.15 -6.26 -6.42
N TYR A 248 -13.86 -6.45 -6.67
CA TYR A 248 -13.30 -6.69 -8.00
C TYR A 248 -13.97 -7.87 -8.74
N LEU A 249 -14.18 -9.00 -8.04
CA LEU A 249 -14.77 -10.20 -8.63
C LEU A 249 -16.25 -10.02 -8.96
N ARG A 250 -17.00 -9.27 -8.12
CA ARG A 250 -18.43 -9.01 -8.32
C ARG A 250 -18.71 -7.86 -9.29
N GLU A 251 -17.74 -6.97 -9.48
CA GLU A 251 -17.91 -5.79 -10.31
C GLU A 251 -17.92 -6.12 -11.81
N THR A 252 -18.86 -5.45 -12.50
CA THR A 252 -19.11 -5.54 -13.94
C THR A 252 -18.76 -4.25 -14.67
N ASP A 253 -18.81 -3.10 -14.00
CA ASP A 253 -18.33 -1.83 -14.54
C ASP A 253 -16.80 -1.82 -14.59
N GLU A 254 -16.23 -1.70 -15.78
CA GLU A 254 -14.78 -1.79 -15.99
C GLU A 254 -14.02 -0.67 -15.24
N ARG A 255 -14.61 0.52 -15.08
CA ARG A 255 -13.98 1.64 -14.37
C ARG A 255 -13.88 1.32 -12.87
N MET A 256 -14.97 0.86 -12.27
CA MET A 256 -14.98 0.43 -10.86
C MET A 256 -14.13 -0.82 -10.64
N LYS A 257 -14.09 -1.74 -11.59
CA LYS A 257 -13.22 -2.92 -11.52
C LYS A 257 -11.74 -2.51 -11.46
N ARG A 258 -11.32 -1.54 -12.27
CA ARG A 258 -9.97 -0.95 -12.20
C ARG A 258 -9.71 -0.26 -10.86
N TYR A 259 -10.70 0.47 -10.34
CA TYR A 259 -10.62 1.11 -9.04
C TYR A 259 -10.35 0.07 -7.92
N TYR A 260 -11.11 -1.03 -7.88
CA TYR A 260 -10.92 -2.12 -6.92
C TYR A 260 -9.63 -2.92 -7.14
N ALA A 261 -9.02 -2.86 -8.33
CA ALA A 261 -7.72 -3.45 -8.60
C ALA A 261 -6.53 -2.59 -8.13
N CYS A 262 -6.67 -1.26 -8.14
CA CYS A 262 -5.57 -0.34 -7.86
C CYS A 262 -5.22 -0.29 -6.37
N HIS A 263 -3.98 -0.63 -6.02
CA HIS A 263 -3.47 -0.56 -4.63
C HIS A 263 -3.04 0.84 -4.22
N CYS A 264 -2.70 1.71 -5.17
CA CYS A 264 -1.97 2.93 -4.87
C CYS A 264 -2.94 4.06 -4.48
N ALA A 265 -2.97 4.45 -3.21
CA ALA A 265 -3.73 5.61 -2.72
C ALA A 265 -3.33 6.94 -3.40
N TRP A 266 -2.13 7.01 -3.97
CA TRP A 266 -1.64 8.17 -4.71
C TRP A 266 -2.18 8.29 -6.14
N ALA A 267 -2.78 7.22 -6.68
CA ALA A 267 -3.27 7.21 -8.06
C ALA A 267 -4.70 6.69 -8.22
N ARG A 268 -5.20 5.84 -7.31
CA ARG A 268 -6.48 5.14 -7.47
C ARG A 268 -7.66 6.08 -7.73
N GLU A 269 -7.75 7.21 -7.03
CA GLU A 269 -8.85 8.17 -7.22
C GLU A 269 -8.88 8.79 -8.64
N SER A 270 -7.74 8.85 -9.35
CA SER A 270 -7.72 9.37 -10.72
C SER A 270 -8.48 8.47 -11.69
N ILE A 271 -8.70 7.20 -11.34
CA ILE A 271 -9.54 6.29 -12.13
C ILE A 271 -11.00 6.79 -12.14
N LEU A 272 -11.44 7.49 -11.09
CA LEU A 272 -12.81 8.01 -10.95
C LEU A 272 -12.98 9.47 -11.39
N ASP A 273 -11.89 10.17 -11.68
CA ASP A 273 -11.90 11.58 -12.07
C ASP A 273 -11.26 11.79 -13.45
N ASP A 274 -12.11 11.96 -14.48
CA ASP A 274 -11.67 12.17 -15.86
C ASP A 274 -10.89 13.48 -16.08
N SER A 275 -10.87 14.39 -15.10
CA SER A 275 -10.08 15.63 -15.16
C SER A 275 -8.62 15.46 -14.73
N ILE A 276 -8.29 14.34 -14.09
CA ILE A 276 -6.94 14.01 -13.59
C ILE A 276 -6.43 12.78 -14.34
N ASP A 277 -5.43 12.99 -15.19
CA ASP A 277 -4.71 11.92 -15.87
C ASP A 277 -3.33 11.73 -15.24
N ILE A 278 -3.08 10.55 -14.66
CA ILE A 278 -1.79 10.17 -14.09
C ILE A 278 -1.14 9.15 -15.02
N SER A 279 0.04 9.48 -15.52
CA SER A 279 0.81 8.57 -16.37
C SER A 279 1.06 7.24 -15.67
N ALA A 280 0.85 6.16 -16.42
CA ALA A 280 1.13 4.80 -15.98
C ALA A 280 2.60 4.57 -15.64
N ASN A 281 3.53 5.46 -16.03
CA ASN A 281 4.91 5.39 -15.58
C ASN A 281 5.00 5.39 -14.04
N PHE A 282 4.07 6.05 -13.34
CA PHE A 282 4.01 5.99 -11.87
C PHE A 282 3.87 4.56 -11.33
N CYS A 283 3.24 3.65 -12.10
CA CYS A 283 3.10 2.25 -11.73
C CYS A 283 4.43 1.46 -11.76
N HIS A 284 5.55 2.05 -12.24
CA HIS A 284 6.88 1.48 -12.03
C HIS A 284 7.21 1.31 -10.54
N CYS A 285 6.62 2.13 -9.65
CA CYS A 285 6.65 1.91 -8.21
C CYS A 285 6.07 0.54 -7.80
N SER A 286 4.95 0.13 -8.40
CA SER A 286 4.41 -1.22 -8.20
C SER A 286 5.30 -2.29 -8.82
N GLY A 287 5.99 -2.00 -9.92
CA GLY A 287 6.97 -2.91 -10.54
C GLY A 287 8.13 -3.21 -9.59
N GLY A 288 8.71 -2.15 -9.01
CA GLY A 288 9.72 -2.22 -7.96
C GLY A 288 9.29 -3.05 -6.76
N PHE A 289 8.12 -2.76 -6.20
CA PHE A 289 7.52 -3.56 -5.12
C PHE A 289 7.40 -5.05 -5.51
N THR A 290 7.01 -5.34 -6.75
CA THR A 290 6.74 -6.70 -7.23
C THR A 290 8.02 -7.51 -7.41
N LYS A 291 9.10 -6.89 -7.88
CA LYS A 291 10.41 -7.55 -8.04
C LYS A 291 11.21 -7.66 -6.75
N MET A 292 10.99 -6.77 -5.78
CA MET A 292 11.73 -6.73 -4.51
C MET A 292 11.88 -8.08 -3.79
N PRO A 293 10.86 -8.94 -3.62
CA PRO A 293 11.06 -10.25 -2.99
C PRO A 293 11.94 -11.20 -3.82
N TRP A 294 11.98 -11.05 -5.14
CA TRP A 294 12.84 -11.85 -6.02
C TRP A 294 14.28 -11.36 -5.98
N GLU A 295 14.49 -10.04 -5.98
CA GLU A 295 15.82 -9.44 -5.81
C GLU A 295 16.42 -9.79 -4.44
N ALA A 296 15.60 -9.77 -3.38
CA ALA A 296 16.02 -10.20 -2.05
C ALA A 296 16.35 -11.70 -1.98
N ALA A 297 15.63 -12.53 -2.72
CA ALA A 297 15.86 -13.98 -2.77
C ALA A 297 17.14 -14.34 -3.53
N LEU A 298 17.37 -13.68 -4.67
CA LEU A 298 18.49 -13.94 -5.59
C LEU A 298 19.71 -13.07 -5.31
N ASP A 299 19.61 -12.13 -4.37
CA ASP A 299 20.66 -11.21 -3.94
C ASP A 299 21.28 -10.40 -5.10
N GLN A 300 20.44 -9.99 -6.05
CA GLN A 300 20.85 -9.16 -7.19
C GLN A 300 19.66 -8.37 -7.76
N PRO A 301 19.92 -7.21 -8.40
CA PRO A 301 18.89 -6.48 -9.12
C PRO A 301 18.31 -7.31 -10.28
N LEU A 302 17.01 -7.18 -10.51
CA LEU A 302 16.31 -7.84 -11.60
C LEU A 302 15.65 -6.82 -12.52
N GLU A 303 15.70 -7.11 -13.81
CA GLU A 303 14.93 -6.40 -14.82
C GLU A 303 13.48 -6.85 -14.80
N TYR A 304 12.60 -5.92 -15.16
CA TYR A 304 11.19 -6.22 -15.29
C TYR A 304 10.54 -5.39 -16.41
N GLU A 305 9.42 -5.91 -16.90
CA GLU A 305 8.50 -5.25 -17.82
C GLU A 305 7.14 -5.09 -17.12
N MET A 306 6.55 -3.90 -17.24
CA MET A 306 5.16 -3.66 -16.84
C MET A 306 4.27 -3.97 -18.05
N VAL A 307 3.54 -5.08 -17.98
CA VAL A 307 2.74 -5.60 -19.11
C VAL A 307 1.33 -5.05 -19.12
N LYS A 308 0.76 -4.84 -17.92
CA LYS A 308 -0.58 -4.29 -17.74
C LYS A 308 -0.60 -3.30 -16.59
N SER A 309 -1.40 -2.25 -16.74
CA SER A 309 -1.65 -1.28 -15.68
C SER A 309 -3.09 -0.77 -15.75
N VAL A 310 -3.73 -0.68 -14.59
CA VAL A 310 -5.06 -0.07 -14.46
C VAL A 310 -5.08 1.40 -14.89
N LEU A 311 -3.95 2.11 -14.80
CA LEU A 311 -3.81 3.48 -15.31
C LEU A 311 -3.72 3.52 -16.85
N GLN A 312 -3.42 2.39 -17.52
CA GLN A 312 -3.46 2.26 -18.98
C GLN A 312 -4.82 1.80 -19.52
N GLY A 313 -5.78 1.50 -18.64
CA GLY A 313 -7.07 0.95 -19.03
C GLY A 313 -7.22 -0.56 -18.81
N ASP A 314 -6.17 -1.27 -18.39
CA ASP A 314 -6.27 -2.70 -18.11
C ASP A 314 -7.09 -2.99 -16.85
N LEU A 315 -7.72 -4.16 -16.79
CA LEU A 315 -8.50 -4.59 -15.61
C LEU A 315 -7.63 -5.15 -14.48
N GLU A 316 -6.32 -5.28 -14.66
CA GLU A 316 -5.38 -5.82 -13.66
C GLU A 316 -3.98 -5.26 -13.90
N CYS A 317 -3.11 -5.31 -12.89
CA CYS A 317 -1.70 -4.95 -13.04
C CYS A 317 -0.85 -6.21 -13.10
N SER A 318 0.02 -6.32 -14.10
CA SER A 318 0.90 -7.48 -14.26
C SER A 318 2.31 -7.08 -14.71
N PHE A 319 3.30 -7.83 -14.21
CA PHE A 319 4.71 -7.59 -14.43
C PHE A 319 5.40 -8.89 -14.86
N ILE A 320 6.35 -8.80 -15.78
CA ILE A 320 7.26 -9.89 -16.13
C ILE A 320 8.61 -9.56 -15.51
N ILE A 321 9.14 -10.44 -14.67
CA ILE A 321 10.46 -10.30 -14.05
C ILE A 321 11.41 -11.25 -14.76
N GLN A 322 12.54 -10.73 -15.23
CA GLN A 322 13.58 -11.51 -15.89
C GLN A 322 14.43 -12.21 -14.83
N LEU A 323 14.60 -13.52 -14.98
CA LEU A 323 15.48 -14.30 -14.13
C LEU A 323 16.91 -14.31 -14.70
N PRO A 324 17.95 -14.45 -13.86
CA PRO A 324 19.32 -14.70 -14.34
C PRO A 324 19.40 -16.01 -15.11
N GLU A 325 20.25 -16.09 -16.15
CA GLU A 325 20.38 -17.29 -17.00
C GLU A 325 20.74 -18.55 -16.21
N ASP A 326 21.55 -18.41 -15.15
CA ASP A 326 22.04 -19.52 -14.33
C ASP A 326 21.16 -19.84 -13.11
N VAL A 327 19.93 -19.31 -13.03
CA VAL A 327 19.04 -19.61 -11.89
C VAL A 327 18.39 -21.00 -12.08
N GLU A 328 18.84 -21.95 -11.26
CA GLU A 328 18.27 -23.31 -11.20
C GLU A 328 17.01 -23.39 -10.33
#